data_AF-A0A932Y2X3-F1
#
_entry.id   AF-A0A932Y2X3-F1
#
_cell.length_a   1.000
_cell.length_b   1.000
_cell.length_c   1.000
_cell.angle_alpha   90.00
_cell.angle_beta   90.00
_cell.angle_gamma   90.00
#
_symmetry.space_group_name_H-M   'P 1'
#
loop_
_entity.id
_entity.type
_entity.pdbx_description
1 polymer ?
#
loop_
_entity_poly.entity_id
_entity_poly.type
_entity_poly.pdbx_seq_one_letter_code
_entity_poly.pdbx_strand_id
1 'polypeptide(L)'
;MSHERDLPNGLPPTPPESSSSPEAPQDISIEIGTSTYRISPEAQQYLGSQTITGEYEKDRSILIVHEPHYSTDAHFNLYKFLEAFFKDNPTLVSKTIFLAEGVPANQPVSVKILIKTEPHPSDQLIWETLNTFLITGYMAYEWKYQHGIPIIGTENPILYRLSARTSIIPDETTQLVHRLSIVARNQTVAQTLTQQLATHKDPILFIGNGHLTESIEDKHIQAMQQHSEPVKILTPEETAQLRGFRNWRLHDYLHQERIGYHSITTAGWNLGLDSSKNANKYRRLFIAQQTNDYQGYIDSLLFERTQHVVTNPSPEAAAQFVKAYLAQGPGNPDATSAHEKGLSLSARGKFAEAAAWYSAASAAAPNFPGYKVDLQEALFQEFASRVINIVRDPGKKFSIKPLTPADLPIFGPGIEADHYHKTSQFRQKFSGTPGVEEVTRSAVDPYTKWEARYGAAFQIKTAEVLGPERVRALEERHKLPDGGINRIDIATKTNVAIECKNFRGWVRPRMVPDWIDQAVRRLEPDTQGHVYSAIVIVIPENQNTQDTQQKIDQHVKLKFPELAGKIKVCRLAELQNTLSK
;
A
#
# COMPACT_ATOMS: atom_id res chain seq x y z
N MET A 1 -62.37 -24.27 -24.63
CA MET A 1 -62.05 -23.90 -26.02
C MET A 1 -60.72 -23.16 -25.99
N SER A 2 -59.87 -23.45 -26.98
CA SER A 2 -58.52 -22.88 -27.12
C SER A 2 -58.54 -21.62 -27.98
N HIS A 3 -57.56 -20.75 -27.78
CA HIS A 3 -57.07 -19.82 -28.79
C HIS A 3 -55.55 -19.68 -28.64
N GLU A 4 -54.82 -19.99 -29.70
CA GLU A 4 -53.38 -19.75 -29.77
C GLU A 4 -53.05 -18.25 -29.78
N ARG A 5 -51.80 -17.93 -29.42
CA ARG A 5 -51.09 -16.76 -29.92
C ARG A 5 -49.64 -17.17 -30.19
N ASP A 6 -49.25 -17.14 -31.45
CA ASP A 6 -47.87 -17.36 -31.84
C ASP A 6 -46.95 -16.23 -31.35
N LEU A 7 -45.70 -16.58 -31.06
CA LEU A 7 -44.60 -15.62 -30.89
C LEU A 7 -43.54 -15.93 -31.96
N PRO A 8 -43.06 -14.93 -32.72
CA PRO A 8 -42.09 -15.16 -33.79
C PRO A 8 -40.69 -15.43 -33.24
N ASN A 9 -40.00 -16.43 -33.80
CA ASN A 9 -38.59 -16.68 -33.54
C ASN A 9 -37.71 -15.59 -34.16
N GLY A 10 -37.34 -14.58 -33.36
CA GLY A 10 -36.25 -13.64 -33.69
C GLY A 10 -34.95 -14.09 -33.04
N LEU A 11 -33.88 -14.24 -33.83
CA LEU A 11 -32.52 -14.41 -33.28
C LEU A 11 -32.08 -13.10 -32.59
N PRO A 12 -31.35 -13.16 -31.48
CA PRO A 12 -30.80 -11.96 -30.84
C PRO A 12 -29.77 -11.30 -31.75
N PRO A 13 -29.66 -9.95 -31.76
CA PRO A 13 -28.64 -9.26 -32.52
C PRO A 13 -27.25 -9.62 -32.01
N THR A 14 -26.30 -9.79 -32.93
CA THR A 14 -24.89 -10.00 -32.62
C THR A 14 -24.35 -8.82 -31.80
N PRO A 15 -23.63 -9.03 -30.68
CA PRO A 15 -23.03 -7.92 -29.94
C PRO A 15 -21.97 -7.22 -30.82
N PRO A 16 -21.83 -5.89 -30.75
CA PRO A 16 -20.86 -5.17 -31.55
C PRO A 16 -19.42 -5.50 -31.12
N GLU A 17 -18.54 -5.77 -32.08
CA GLU A 17 -17.11 -6.02 -31.85
C GLU A 17 -16.38 -4.71 -31.51
N SER A 18 -16.58 -4.19 -30.30
CA SER A 18 -15.86 -3.02 -29.78
C SER A 18 -14.47 -3.41 -29.26
N SER A 19 -13.64 -4.00 -30.11
CA SER A 19 -12.24 -4.38 -29.83
C SER A 19 -11.27 -3.21 -30.02
N SER A 20 -11.66 -2.00 -29.61
CA SER A 20 -10.77 -0.85 -29.54
C SER A 20 -9.64 -1.14 -28.54
N SER A 21 -8.44 -1.40 -29.06
CA SER A 21 -7.23 -1.37 -28.23
C SER A 21 -7.14 0.00 -27.54
N PRO A 22 -6.72 0.07 -26.27
CA PRO A 22 -6.60 1.34 -25.58
C PRO A 22 -5.65 2.25 -26.36
N GLU A 23 -6.14 3.41 -26.79
CA GLU A 23 -5.33 4.38 -27.51
C GLU A 23 -4.13 4.79 -26.65
N ALA A 24 -2.98 4.98 -27.29
CA ALA A 24 -1.80 5.48 -26.59
C ALA A 24 -2.11 6.87 -26.01
N PRO A 25 -1.74 7.16 -24.73
CA PRO A 25 -2.00 8.45 -24.13
C PRO A 25 -1.46 9.58 -25.01
N GLN A 26 -2.30 10.60 -25.22
CA GLN A 26 -2.00 11.78 -26.04
C GLN A 26 -1.56 12.94 -25.16
N ASP A 27 -0.92 13.97 -25.73
CA ASP A 27 -0.50 15.16 -24.99
C ASP A 27 -1.70 15.91 -24.38
N ILE A 28 -1.66 16.15 -23.05
CA ILE A 28 -2.66 16.98 -22.37
C ILE A 28 -2.11 18.40 -22.24
N SER A 29 -2.89 19.39 -22.68
CA SER A 29 -2.58 20.81 -22.45
C SER A 29 -3.26 21.32 -21.18
N ILE A 30 -2.52 22.01 -20.32
CA ILE A 30 -3.02 22.66 -19.11
C ILE A 30 -2.61 24.13 -19.06
N GLU A 31 -3.33 24.95 -18.31
CA GLU A 31 -2.98 26.35 -18.09
C GLU A 31 -2.40 26.57 -16.69
N ILE A 32 -1.31 27.32 -16.58
CA ILE A 32 -0.76 27.82 -15.31
C ILE A 32 -0.35 29.28 -15.52
N GLY A 33 -0.74 30.15 -14.59
CA GLY A 33 -0.69 31.59 -14.76
C GLY A 33 -1.53 32.02 -15.97
N THR A 34 -0.86 32.60 -16.96
CA THR A 34 -1.44 32.93 -18.29
C THR A 34 -0.72 32.18 -19.42
N SER A 35 -0.11 31.03 -19.11
CA SER A 35 0.69 30.22 -20.04
C SER A 35 0.08 28.82 -20.19
N THR A 36 0.11 28.26 -21.40
CA THR A 36 -0.22 26.84 -21.64
C THR A 36 1.04 25.99 -21.50
N TYR A 37 0.90 24.84 -20.82
CA TYR A 37 1.95 23.87 -20.55
C TYR A 37 1.50 22.45 -20.93
N ARG A 38 2.47 21.59 -21.26
CA ARG A 38 2.27 20.23 -21.78
C ARG A 38 2.45 19.18 -20.69
N ILE A 39 1.50 18.27 -20.53
CA ILE A 39 1.72 17.00 -19.80
C ILE A 39 1.87 15.88 -20.84
N SER A 40 3.11 15.43 -21.06
CA SER A 40 3.43 14.39 -22.03
C SER A 40 2.97 13.00 -21.59
N PRO A 41 2.93 12.01 -22.52
CA PRO A 41 2.73 10.60 -22.21
C PRO A 41 3.80 9.99 -21.28
N GLU A 42 4.94 10.64 -21.10
CA GLU A 42 5.95 10.27 -20.10
C GLU A 42 5.50 10.74 -18.70
N ALA A 43 5.13 12.02 -18.56
CA ALA A 43 4.62 12.57 -17.31
C ALA A 43 3.31 11.89 -16.85
N GLN A 44 2.44 11.49 -17.78
CA GLN A 44 1.16 10.81 -17.49
C GLN A 44 1.32 9.43 -16.85
N GLN A 45 2.46 8.74 -17.01
CA GLN A 45 2.72 7.44 -16.36
C GLN A 45 2.71 7.54 -14.83
N TYR A 46 2.92 8.75 -14.30
CA TYR A 46 3.00 9.04 -12.88
C TYR A 46 1.74 9.73 -12.33
N LEU A 47 0.70 9.90 -13.14
CA LEU A 47 -0.56 10.56 -12.77
C LEU A 47 -1.72 9.56 -12.60
N GLY A 48 -2.67 9.94 -11.75
CA GLY A 48 -3.99 9.31 -11.67
C GLY A 48 -4.86 9.76 -12.84
N SER A 49 -5.85 8.93 -13.19
CA SER A 49 -6.72 9.11 -14.36
C SER A 49 -7.73 10.27 -14.28
N GLN A 50 -7.58 11.18 -13.31
CA GLN A 50 -8.49 12.30 -13.07
C GLN A 50 -7.73 13.62 -13.10
N THR A 51 -8.02 14.42 -14.13
CA THR A 51 -7.77 15.86 -14.15
C THR A 51 -9.10 16.58 -13.92
N ILE A 52 -9.17 17.44 -12.91
CA ILE A 52 -10.37 18.24 -12.59
C ILE A 52 -10.08 19.71 -12.91
N THR A 53 -10.99 20.42 -13.56
CA THR A 53 -10.80 21.85 -13.87
C THR A 53 -11.84 22.73 -13.19
N GLY A 54 -11.50 24.01 -12.97
CA GLY A 54 -12.45 25.03 -12.51
C GLY A 54 -13.27 25.58 -13.68
N GLU A 55 -14.57 25.29 -13.71
CA GLU A 55 -15.50 25.70 -14.78
C GLU A 55 -16.13 27.08 -14.49
N TYR A 56 -15.31 28.14 -14.49
CA TYR A 56 -15.77 29.53 -14.33
C TYR A 56 -14.85 30.53 -15.07
N GLU A 57 -15.35 31.77 -15.22
CA GLU A 57 -14.55 32.87 -15.77
C GLU A 57 -13.36 33.18 -14.85
N LYS A 58 -12.16 33.23 -15.43
CA LYS A 58 -10.89 33.27 -14.71
C LYS A 58 -9.92 34.23 -15.39
N ASP A 59 -9.16 34.97 -14.59
CA ASP A 59 -8.12 35.90 -15.08
C ASP A 59 -6.75 35.21 -15.19
N ARG A 60 -6.58 34.07 -14.49
CA ARG A 60 -5.41 33.19 -14.54
C ARG A 60 -5.75 31.79 -14.02
N SER A 61 -4.89 30.82 -14.32
CA SER A 61 -5.00 29.42 -13.86
C SER A 61 -3.86 29.05 -12.89
N ILE A 62 -4.02 27.96 -12.12
CA ILE A 62 -2.94 27.32 -11.35
C ILE A 62 -2.93 25.80 -11.55
N LEU A 63 -1.80 25.14 -11.25
CA LEU A 63 -1.75 23.69 -11.11
C LEU A 63 -1.91 23.32 -9.63
N ILE A 64 -2.91 22.51 -9.33
CA ILE A 64 -3.08 21.86 -8.04
C ILE A 64 -2.64 20.40 -8.18
N VAL A 65 -1.88 19.91 -7.21
CA VAL A 65 -1.43 18.53 -7.17
C VAL A 65 -1.86 17.94 -5.84
N HIS A 66 -2.67 16.89 -5.90
CA HIS A 66 -3.10 16.17 -4.70
C HIS A 66 -1.89 15.48 -4.07
N GLU A 67 -1.43 15.97 -2.92
CA GLU A 67 -0.24 15.43 -2.25
C GLU A 67 -0.54 14.02 -1.73
N PRO A 68 0.23 12.99 -2.12
CA PRO A 68 -0.08 11.61 -1.79
C PRO A 68 0.46 11.22 -0.42
N HIS A 69 -0.16 11.74 0.63
CA HIS A 69 0.11 11.34 2.00
C HIS A 69 0.10 9.80 2.15
N TYR A 70 0.85 9.29 3.12
CA TYR A 70 0.90 7.86 3.46
C TYR A 70 1.45 6.89 2.39
N SER A 71 1.95 7.35 1.24
CA SER A 71 2.46 6.45 0.17
C SER A 71 3.82 6.87 -0.40
N THR A 72 4.85 6.07 -0.12
CA THR A 72 6.21 6.24 -0.65
C THR A 72 6.22 6.27 -2.18
N ASP A 73 5.58 5.27 -2.80
CA ASP A 73 5.61 5.11 -4.26
C ASP A 73 4.83 6.22 -4.96
N ALA A 74 3.76 6.74 -4.35
CA ALA A 74 3.03 7.87 -4.91
C ALA A 74 3.79 9.21 -4.71
N HIS A 75 4.53 9.41 -3.62
CA HIS A 75 5.49 10.52 -3.53
C HIS A 75 6.67 10.38 -4.51
N PHE A 76 7.09 9.16 -4.83
CA PHE A 76 8.11 8.91 -5.87
C PHE A 76 7.56 9.16 -7.27
N ASN A 77 6.31 8.77 -7.54
CA ASN A 77 5.56 9.16 -8.74
C ASN A 77 5.42 10.68 -8.82
N LEU A 78 5.17 11.39 -7.71
CA LEU A 78 5.16 12.86 -7.71
C LEU A 78 6.52 13.44 -8.12
N TYR A 79 7.63 12.91 -7.60
CA TYR A 79 8.98 13.29 -8.03
C TYR A 79 9.20 13.05 -9.54
N LYS A 80 8.79 11.89 -10.06
CA LYS A 80 8.95 11.53 -11.48
C LYS A 80 7.98 12.25 -12.44
N PHE A 81 6.77 12.59 -11.97
CA PHE A 81 5.89 13.52 -12.66
C PHE A 81 6.56 14.88 -12.84
N LEU A 82 7.12 15.46 -11.78
CA LEU A 82 7.77 16.77 -11.84
C LEU A 82 9.05 16.72 -12.70
N GLU A 83 9.81 15.64 -12.64
CA GLU A 83 10.96 15.37 -13.52
C GLU A 83 10.57 15.46 -15.01
N ALA A 84 9.55 14.70 -15.44
CA ALA A 84 9.07 14.73 -16.82
C ALA A 84 8.40 16.08 -17.18
N PHE A 85 7.57 16.63 -16.30
CA PHE A 85 6.81 17.86 -16.55
C PHE A 85 7.72 19.09 -16.70
N PHE A 86 8.76 19.25 -15.88
CA PHE A 86 9.71 20.35 -16.03
C PHE A 86 10.70 20.14 -17.19
N LYS A 87 11.03 18.90 -17.53
CA LYS A 87 11.77 18.52 -18.75
C LYS A 87 11.01 18.92 -20.02
N ASP A 88 9.70 18.72 -20.06
CA ASP A 88 8.83 19.18 -21.16
C ASP A 88 8.62 20.71 -21.16
N ASN A 89 8.61 21.35 -19.98
CA ASN A 89 8.24 22.77 -19.80
C ASN A 89 9.35 23.62 -19.14
N PRO A 90 10.60 23.66 -19.65
CA PRO A 90 11.74 24.24 -18.95
C PRO A 90 11.61 25.74 -18.63
N THR A 91 10.75 26.48 -19.34
CA THR A 91 10.51 27.91 -19.02
C THR A 91 9.74 28.13 -17.71
N LEU A 92 9.02 27.11 -17.23
CA LEU A 92 8.22 27.18 -15.99
C LEU A 92 9.10 27.38 -14.75
N VAL A 93 10.31 26.80 -14.73
CA VAL A 93 11.28 26.89 -13.62
C VAL A 93 11.47 28.33 -13.14
N SER A 94 11.66 29.25 -14.08
CA SER A 94 11.92 30.67 -13.81
C SER A 94 10.71 31.50 -13.36
N LYS A 95 9.51 30.90 -13.34
CA LYS A 95 8.20 31.57 -13.15
C LYS A 95 7.39 31.04 -11.97
N THR A 96 7.77 29.87 -11.45
CA THR A 96 6.97 29.05 -10.55
C THR A 96 7.41 29.19 -9.09
N ILE A 97 6.58 28.64 -8.21
CA ILE A 97 6.74 28.55 -6.76
C ILE A 97 5.96 27.32 -6.31
N PHE A 98 6.52 26.54 -5.40
CA PHE A 98 5.84 25.42 -4.76
C PHE A 98 5.18 25.90 -3.48
N LEU A 99 3.86 25.75 -3.40
CA LEU A 99 3.07 26.08 -2.23
C LEU A 99 2.77 24.79 -1.48
N ALA A 100 3.26 24.67 -0.24
CA ALA A 100 3.37 23.43 0.50
C ALA A 100 2.35 23.34 1.65
N GLU A 101 1.60 22.25 1.71
CA GLU A 101 0.91 21.80 2.93
C GLU A 101 1.93 21.47 4.06
N GLY A 102 1.45 21.49 5.30
CA GLY A 102 2.19 21.06 6.48
C GLY A 102 3.26 22.02 6.99
N VAL A 103 3.44 23.17 6.32
CA VAL A 103 4.36 24.23 6.71
C VAL A 103 3.58 25.54 6.89
N PRO A 104 3.82 26.34 7.95
CA PRO A 104 3.00 27.52 8.24
C PRO A 104 3.05 28.57 7.11
N ALA A 105 1.93 29.30 6.97
CA ALA A 105 1.70 30.30 5.94
C ALA A 105 2.88 31.28 5.78
N ASN A 106 3.34 31.44 4.54
CA ASN A 106 4.47 32.28 4.13
C ASN A 106 5.85 31.92 4.73
N GLN A 107 6.01 30.79 5.43
CA GLN A 107 7.33 30.34 5.90
C GLN A 107 8.07 29.56 4.78
N PRO A 108 9.36 29.85 4.52
CA PRO A 108 10.13 29.16 3.48
C PRO A 108 10.67 27.81 3.94
N VAL A 109 10.59 26.80 3.07
CA VAL A 109 11.24 25.49 3.23
C VAL A 109 12.56 25.48 2.48
N SER A 110 13.63 24.98 3.10
CA SER A 110 15.00 25.04 2.54
C SER A 110 15.64 23.65 2.42
N VAL A 111 15.60 23.06 1.22
CA VAL A 111 16.32 21.80 0.93
C VAL A 111 17.85 21.96 0.85
N LYS A 112 18.40 23.16 1.12
CA LYS A 112 19.86 23.44 1.07
C LYS A 112 20.70 22.52 1.95
N ILE A 113 20.15 22.02 3.07
CA ILE A 113 20.86 21.11 3.97
C ILE A 113 20.90 19.67 3.44
N LEU A 114 19.89 19.24 2.66
CA LEU A 114 19.94 18.00 1.88
C LEU A 114 20.97 18.11 0.76
N ILE A 115 20.92 19.17 -0.05
CA ILE A 115 21.89 19.45 -1.12
C ILE A 115 23.34 19.49 -0.57
N LYS A 116 23.55 20.07 0.62
CA LYS A 116 24.86 20.07 1.29
C LYS A 116 25.32 18.69 1.79
N THR A 117 24.37 17.80 2.08
CA THR A 117 24.66 16.45 2.62
C THR A 117 24.95 15.46 1.51
N GLU A 118 24.18 15.52 0.44
CA GLU A 118 24.38 14.77 -0.81
C GLU A 118 23.87 15.63 -1.98
N PRO A 119 24.74 16.23 -2.81
CA PRO A 119 24.32 17.11 -3.90
C PRO A 119 23.78 16.36 -5.13
N HIS A 120 24.09 15.07 -5.29
CA HIS A 120 23.75 14.29 -6.48
C HIS A 120 23.05 12.97 -6.12
N PRO A 121 21.93 13.02 -5.36
CA PRO A 121 21.27 11.82 -4.85
C PRO A 121 20.80 10.90 -5.98
N SER A 122 20.99 9.59 -5.80
CA SER A 122 20.44 8.58 -6.70
C SER A 122 18.92 8.46 -6.54
N ASP A 123 18.22 7.94 -7.55
CA ASP A 123 16.78 7.67 -7.45
C ASP A 123 16.46 6.70 -6.30
N GLN A 124 17.36 5.77 -5.99
CA GLN A 124 17.25 4.88 -4.83
C GLN A 124 17.34 5.66 -3.51
N LEU A 125 18.30 6.59 -3.37
CA LEU A 125 18.42 7.41 -2.17
C LEU A 125 17.22 8.36 -2.02
N ILE A 126 16.67 8.86 -3.13
CA ILE A 126 15.43 9.63 -3.14
C ILE A 126 14.26 8.77 -2.66
N TRP A 127 14.06 7.56 -3.22
CA TRP A 127 13.00 6.66 -2.76
C TRP A 127 13.14 6.33 -1.28
N GLU A 128 14.34 5.99 -0.80
CA GLU A 128 14.61 5.69 0.62
C GLU A 128 14.38 6.91 1.54
N THR A 129 14.69 8.13 1.08
CA THR A 129 14.42 9.34 1.85
C THR A 129 12.93 9.68 1.84
N LEU A 130 12.21 9.49 0.73
CA LEU A 130 10.74 9.59 0.67
C LEU A 130 10.06 8.51 1.52
N ASN A 131 10.67 7.33 1.66
CA ASN A 131 10.22 6.22 2.51
C ASN A 131 10.30 6.55 4.02
N THR A 132 10.93 7.67 4.39
CA THR A 132 10.88 8.26 5.74
C THR A 132 9.75 9.27 5.92
N PHE A 133 9.12 9.73 4.84
CA PHE A 133 8.18 10.85 4.80
C PHE A 133 8.71 12.20 5.39
N LEU A 134 10.01 12.32 5.69
CA LEU A 134 10.63 13.57 6.19
C LEU A 134 10.65 14.69 5.13
N ILE A 135 10.52 14.32 3.85
CA ILE A 135 10.34 15.20 2.69
C ILE A 135 9.27 14.63 1.75
N THR A 136 8.73 15.51 0.90
CA THR A 136 7.73 15.18 -0.14
C THR A 136 8.38 15.04 -1.52
N GLY A 137 7.61 14.56 -2.52
CA GLY A 137 8.08 14.43 -3.90
C GLY A 137 8.58 15.74 -4.55
N TYR A 138 7.99 16.90 -4.23
CA TYR A 138 8.46 18.19 -4.74
C TYR A 138 9.74 18.69 -4.04
N MET A 139 9.93 18.36 -2.76
CA MET A 139 11.20 18.61 -2.07
C MET A 139 12.32 17.71 -2.60
N ALA A 140 12.02 16.45 -2.93
CA ALA A 140 12.96 15.53 -3.57
C ALA A 140 13.34 16.00 -4.99
N TYR A 141 12.38 16.51 -5.77
CA TYR A 141 12.62 17.13 -7.06
C TYR A 141 13.60 18.31 -6.97
N GLU A 142 13.34 19.30 -6.10
CA GLU A 142 14.24 20.46 -5.94
C GLU A 142 15.61 20.07 -5.33
N TRP A 143 15.67 19.06 -4.45
CA TRP A 143 16.94 18.51 -3.96
C TRP A 143 17.78 17.89 -5.10
N LYS A 144 17.14 17.12 -6.00
CA LYS A 144 17.79 16.46 -7.14
C LYS A 144 18.25 17.45 -8.21
N TYR A 145 17.38 18.39 -8.57
CA TYR A 145 17.55 19.26 -9.75
C TYR A 145 18.10 20.66 -9.42
N GLN A 146 18.05 21.08 -8.15
CA GLN A 146 18.65 22.32 -7.63
C GLN A 146 18.30 23.56 -8.47
N HIS A 147 17.05 23.64 -8.91
CA HIS A 147 16.57 24.67 -9.83
C HIS A 147 16.34 26.03 -9.14
N GLY A 148 16.38 26.06 -7.81
CA GLY A 148 16.15 27.25 -7.01
C GLY A 148 14.67 27.61 -6.87
N ILE A 149 13.76 26.68 -7.13
CA ILE A 149 12.32 26.93 -7.03
C ILE A 149 11.97 27.24 -5.56
N PRO A 150 11.34 28.40 -5.27
CA PRO A 150 10.91 28.71 -3.91
C PRO A 150 9.87 27.71 -3.41
N ILE A 151 10.01 27.25 -2.16
CA ILE A 151 9.03 26.42 -1.48
C ILE A 151 8.50 27.20 -0.27
N ILE A 152 7.20 27.50 -0.25
CA ILE A 152 6.55 28.33 0.77
C ILE A 152 5.37 27.58 1.40
N GLY A 153 5.30 27.54 2.73
CA GLY A 153 4.20 26.94 3.47
C GLY A 153 2.88 27.71 3.34
N THR A 154 1.75 26.99 3.43
CA THR A 154 0.38 27.52 3.26
C THR A 154 -0.48 27.48 4.53
N GLU A 155 0.02 26.92 5.63
CA GLU A 155 -0.84 26.44 6.71
C GLU A 155 -1.14 27.42 7.85
N ASN A 156 -2.35 27.26 8.41
CA ASN A 156 -2.65 27.69 9.76
C ASN A 156 -2.11 26.64 10.75
N PRO A 157 -1.06 26.92 11.55
CA PRO A 157 -0.42 25.91 12.38
C PRO A 157 -1.31 25.39 13.53
N ILE A 158 -2.38 26.09 13.91
CA ILE A 158 -3.33 25.60 14.92
C ILE A 158 -4.23 24.54 14.26
N LEU A 159 -4.85 24.89 13.14
CA LEU A 159 -5.77 24.00 12.42
C LEU A 159 -5.07 22.80 11.77
N TYR A 160 -3.83 22.95 11.29
CA TYR A 160 -3.04 21.83 10.78
C TYR A 160 -2.70 20.81 11.88
N ARG A 161 -2.30 21.28 13.07
CA ARG A 161 -2.06 20.40 14.24
C ARG A 161 -3.34 19.70 14.69
N LEU A 162 -4.49 20.37 14.63
CA LEU A 162 -5.79 19.75 14.87
C LEU A 162 -6.09 18.66 13.83
N SER A 163 -5.95 18.95 12.53
CA SER A 163 -6.12 17.98 11.45
C SER A 163 -5.25 16.73 11.64
N ALA A 164 -3.95 16.92 11.89
CA ALA A 164 -2.99 15.86 12.16
C ALA A 164 -3.33 15.01 13.38
N ARG A 165 -3.81 15.64 14.47
CA ARG A 165 -4.22 14.96 15.71
C ARG A 165 -5.49 14.13 15.55
N THR A 166 -6.40 14.57 14.67
CA THR A 166 -7.74 13.99 14.51
C THR A 166 -7.83 12.91 13.42
N SER A 167 -7.06 13.03 12.32
CA SER A 167 -7.05 12.08 11.20
C SER A 167 -6.86 10.61 11.62
N ILE A 168 -6.07 10.38 12.68
CA ILE A 168 -5.65 9.07 13.21
C ILE A 168 -6.63 8.42 14.20
N ILE A 169 -7.74 9.06 14.56
CA ILE A 169 -8.73 8.55 15.52
C ILE A 169 -10.02 8.22 14.77
N PRO A 170 -10.47 6.94 14.73
CA PRO A 170 -11.52 6.49 13.82
C PRO A 170 -12.96 6.70 14.35
N ASP A 171 -13.17 7.55 15.36
CA ASP A 171 -14.52 7.85 15.85
C ASP A 171 -15.19 8.99 15.05
N GLU A 172 -16.51 8.95 14.95
CA GLU A 172 -17.30 9.87 14.13
C GLU A 172 -17.16 11.35 14.52
N THR A 173 -17.02 11.65 15.82
CA THR A 173 -16.87 13.03 16.31
C THR A 173 -15.51 13.58 15.92
N THR A 174 -14.45 12.80 16.12
CA THR A 174 -13.09 13.21 15.75
C THR A 174 -12.91 13.30 14.23
N GLN A 175 -13.53 12.41 13.45
CA GLN A 175 -13.55 12.48 11.98
C GLN A 175 -14.41 13.63 11.42
N LEU A 176 -15.40 14.11 12.17
CA LEU A 176 -16.07 15.39 11.86
C LEU A 176 -15.13 16.59 12.12
N VAL A 177 -14.45 16.62 13.27
CA VAL A 177 -13.48 17.67 13.62
C VAL A 177 -12.29 17.70 12.65
N HIS A 178 -11.85 16.55 12.14
CA HIS A 178 -10.83 16.46 11.09
C HIS A 178 -11.25 17.22 9.83
N ARG A 179 -12.42 16.91 9.26
CA ARG A 179 -12.95 17.56 8.05
C ARG A 179 -13.23 19.05 8.27
N LEU A 180 -13.80 19.42 9.43
CA LEU A 180 -13.95 20.83 9.84
C LEU A 180 -12.62 21.58 9.82
N SER A 181 -11.53 20.96 10.29
CA SER A 181 -10.21 21.58 10.28
C SER A 181 -9.61 21.70 8.87
N ILE A 182 -9.86 20.75 7.96
CA ILE A 182 -9.48 20.85 6.54
C ILE A 182 -10.18 22.06 5.89
N VAL A 183 -11.50 22.17 6.04
CA VAL A 183 -12.27 23.27 5.44
C VAL A 183 -11.89 24.63 6.05
N ALA A 184 -11.61 24.68 7.36
CA ALA A 184 -11.12 25.89 8.01
C ALA A 184 -9.72 26.33 7.53
N ARG A 185 -8.85 25.41 7.13
CA ARG A 185 -7.51 25.71 6.57
C ARG A 185 -7.59 26.37 5.18
N ASN A 186 -8.62 26.07 4.38
CA ASN A 186 -8.78 26.60 3.01
C ASN A 186 -8.63 28.12 2.92
N GLN A 187 -9.08 28.86 3.94
CA GLN A 187 -8.91 30.32 3.98
C GLN A 187 -7.44 30.75 3.96
N THR A 188 -6.60 30.10 4.79
CA THR A 188 -5.17 30.44 4.91
C THR A 188 -4.38 29.98 3.68
N VAL A 189 -4.76 28.83 3.10
CA VAL A 189 -4.21 28.33 1.83
C VAL A 189 -4.52 29.31 0.70
N ALA A 190 -5.78 29.73 0.54
CA ALA A 190 -6.20 30.69 -0.48
C ALA A 190 -5.54 32.08 -0.32
N GLN A 191 -5.45 32.58 0.92
CA GLN A 191 -4.76 33.84 1.21
C GLN A 191 -3.27 33.78 0.85
N THR A 192 -2.58 32.70 1.22
CA THR A 192 -1.16 32.50 0.89
C THR A 192 -0.96 32.41 -0.63
N LEU A 193 -1.79 31.62 -1.32
CA LEU A 193 -1.78 31.51 -2.77
C LEU A 193 -1.97 32.89 -3.43
N THR A 194 -2.98 33.65 -3.02
CA THR A 194 -3.30 34.97 -3.60
C THR A 194 -2.14 35.96 -3.39
N GLN A 195 -1.48 35.92 -2.22
CA GLN A 195 -0.28 36.70 -1.95
C GLN A 195 0.90 36.30 -2.86
N GLN A 196 1.13 35.00 -3.08
CA GLN A 196 2.25 34.53 -3.91
C GLN A 196 1.97 34.68 -5.42
N LEU A 197 0.71 34.72 -5.85
CA LEU A 197 0.28 35.07 -7.21
C LEU A 197 0.62 36.52 -7.59
N ALA A 198 0.83 37.42 -6.61
CA ALA A 198 1.26 38.80 -6.87
C ALA A 198 2.75 38.92 -7.23
N THR A 199 3.57 37.91 -6.87
CA THR A 199 5.03 37.90 -7.08
C THR A 199 5.49 36.83 -8.07
N HIS A 200 4.76 35.73 -8.18
CA HIS A 200 5.05 34.60 -9.09
C HIS A 200 3.93 34.46 -10.13
N LYS A 201 4.29 34.00 -11.34
CA LYS A 201 3.33 33.90 -12.44
C LYS A 201 2.55 32.59 -12.38
N ASP A 202 3.27 31.49 -12.18
CA ASP A 202 2.78 30.16 -12.50
C ASP A 202 2.97 29.20 -11.28
N PRO A 203 2.28 29.42 -10.14
CA PRO A 203 2.46 28.62 -8.94
C PRO A 203 1.89 27.19 -9.08
N ILE A 204 2.49 26.26 -8.34
CA ILE A 204 1.99 24.89 -8.16
C ILE A 204 1.65 24.69 -6.68
N LEU A 205 0.42 24.25 -6.40
CA LEU A 205 -0.11 24.07 -5.05
C LEU A 205 -0.21 22.58 -4.70
N PHE A 206 0.51 22.17 -3.67
CA PHE A 206 0.51 20.79 -3.15
C PHE A 206 -0.35 20.74 -1.88
N ILE A 207 -1.47 20.03 -1.96
CA ILE A 207 -2.49 19.92 -0.90
C ILE A 207 -3.12 18.53 -0.90
N GLY A 208 -3.57 18.08 0.26
CA GLY A 208 -4.24 16.81 0.45
C GLY A 208 -5.66 16.76 -0.12
N ASN A 209 -6.24 15.57 -0.02
CA ASN A 209 -7.66 15.38 -0.32
C ASN A 209 -8.56 16.15 0.66
N GLY A 210 -9.79 16.40 0.22
CA GLY A 210 -10.78 17.18 0.96
C GLY A 210 -10.76 18.67 0.63
N HIS A 211 -9.59 19.31 0.54
CA HIS A 211 -9.46 20.77 0.33
C HIS A 211 -10.32 21.33 -0.82
N LEU A 212 -10.37 20.66 -1.98
CA LEU A 212 -11.16 21.09 -3.14
C LEU A 212 -12.66 20.70 -3.08
N THR A 213 -13.02 19.65 -2.35
CA THR A 213 -14.31 18.94 -2.53
C THR A 213 -15.16 18.82 -1.26
N GLU A 214 -14.57 18.87 -0.07
CA GLU A 214 -15.31 18.79 1.19
C GLU A 214 -16.02 20.10 1.52
N SER A 215 -17.35 20.07 1.45
CA SER A 215 -18.23 21.01 2.15
C SER A 215 -18.78 20.34 3.40
N ILE A 216 -18.76 21.01 4.55
CA ILE A 216 -19.43 20.51 5.75
C ILE A 216 -20.92 20.84 5.67
N GLU A 217 -21.81 19.89 5.96
CA GLU A 217 -23.24 20.19 6.04
C GLU A 217 -23.55 21.14 7.21
N ASP A 218 -24.45 22.11 6.99
CA ASP A 218 -24.83 23.12 8.00
C ASP A 218 -25.25 22.51 9.34
N LYS A 219 -25.91 21.33 9.32
CA LYS A 219 -26.32 20.61 10.55
C LYS A 219 -25.12 20.29 11.47
N HIS A 220 -23.95 20.00 10.89
CA HIS A 220 -22.74 19.70 11.66
C HIS A 220 -22.08 20.98 12.21
N ILE A 221 -22.19 22.10 11.48
CA ILE A 221 -21.72 23.42 11.94
C ILE A 221 -22.61 23.91 13.08
N GLN A 222 -23.93 23.75 12.95
CA GLN A 222 -24.88 24.03 14.03
C GLN A 222 -24.61 23.12 15.25
N ALA A 223 -24.34 21.83 15.06
CA ALA A 223 -23.94 20.94 16.14
C ALA A 223 -22.65 21.41 16.86
N MET A 224 -21.63 21.87 16.12
CA MET A 224 -20.40 22.47 16.68
C MET A 224 -20.65 23.78 17.46
N GLN A 225 -21.66 24.54 17.06
CA GLN A 225 -22.03 25.80 17.72
C GLN A 225 -22.92 25.57 18.96
N GLN A 226 -23.74 24.52 18.97
CA GLN A 226 -24.78 24.26 19.97
C GLN A 226 -24.41 23.20 21.02
N HIS A 227 -23.51 22.25 20.72
CA HIS A 227 -23.20 21.13 21.62
C HIS A 227 -21.80 21.19 22.22
N SER A 228 -21.70 20.79 23.49
CA SER A 228 -20.45 20.75 24.25
C SER A 228 -19.58 19.52 23.97
N GLU A 229 -20.13 18.45 23.39
CA GLU A 229 -19.39 17.17 23.24
C GLU A 229 -18.19 17.26 22.29
N PRO A 230 -18.29 17.81 21.05
CA PRO A 230 -17.12 17.98 20.18
C PRO A 230 -16.09 18.95 20.77
N VAL A 231 -16.52 19.89 21.60
CA VAL A 231 -15.65 20.89 22.25
C VAL A 231 -14.73 20.23 23.29
N LYS A 232 -15.07 19.05 23.84
CA LYS A 232 -14.24 18.37 24.85
C LYS A 232 -12.85 17.94 24.37
N ILE A 233 -12.67 17.74 23.06
CA ILE A 233 -11.35 17.40 22.47
C ILE A 233 -10.58 18.62 21.94
N LEU A 234 -11.21 19.80 21.94
CA LEU A 234 -10.62 21.04 21.44
C LEU A 234 -10.05 21.89 22.57
N THR A 235 -8.92 22.53 22.29
CA THR A 235 -8.45 23.67 23.10
C THR A 235 -9.34 24.90 22.87
N PRO A 236 -9.31 25.90 23.76
CA PRO A 236 -9.99 27.17 23.54
C PRO A 236 -9.54 27.89 22.25
N GLU A 237 -8.27 27.76 21.89
CA GLU A 237 -7.68 28.34 20.67
C GLU A 237 -8.23 27.67 19.40
N GLU A 238 -8.20 26.34 19.33
CA GLU A 238 -8.81 25.58 18.21
C GLU A 238 -10.32 25.84 18.11
N THR A 239 -11.01 25.95 19.25
CA THR A 239 -12.44 26.29 19.31
C THR A 239 -12.72 27.70 18.78
N ALA A 240 -11.83 28.68 19.01
CA ALA A 240 -11.96 30.01 18.45
C ALA A 240 -11.76 30.02 16.93
N GLN A 241 -10.73 29.31 16.43
CA GLN A 241 -10.48 29.16 14.98
C GLN A 241 -11.68 28.49 14.28
N LEU A 242 -12.18 27.37 14.81
CA LEU A 242 -13.34 26.64 14.26
C LEU A 242 -14.70 27.35 14.45
N ARG A 243 -14.77 28.48 15.16
CA ARG A 243 -15.96 29.35 15.22
C ARG A 243 -15.93 30.52 14.23
N GLY A 244 -14.75 30.88 13.73
CA GLY A 244 -14.56 32.03 12.84
C GLY A 244 -14.41 31.71 11.35
N PHE A 245 -14.18 30.45 10.97
CA PHE A 245 -13.97 30.06 9.57
C PHE A 245 -15.23 30.16 8.70
N ARG A 246 -15.06 30.42 7.40
CA ARG A 246 -16.13 30.19 6.40
C ARG A 246 -16.09 28.73 5.96
N ASN A 247 -17.26 28.07 5.93
CA ASN A 247 -17.45 26.72 5.38
C ASN A 247 -17.36 26.70 3.85
N TRP A 248 -16.18 26.98 3.32
CA TRP A 248 -15.89 27.14 1.91
C TRP A 248 -14.80 26.14 1.49
N ARG A 249 -15.04 25.43 0.39
CA ARG A 249 -14.00 24.63 -0.28
C ARG A 249 -12.93 25.58 -0.81
N LEU A 250 -11.72 25.08 -1.05
CA LEU A 250 -10.70 25.86 -1.75
C LEU A 250 -11.21 26.35 -3.12
N HIS A 251 -12.02 25.53 -3.81
CA HIS A 251 -12.73 25.92 -5.04
C HIS A 251 -13.55 27.22 -4.89
N ASP A 252 -14.23 27.41 -3.77
CA ASP A 252 -15.11 28.57 -3.54
C ASP A 252 -14.31 29.86 -3.34
N TYR A 253 -13.15 29.78 -2.66
CA TYR A 253 -12.20 30.90 -2.58
C TYR A 253 -11.56 31.20 -3.94
N LEU A 254 -11.11 30.18 -4.66
CA LEU A 254 -10.51 30.32 -5.99
C LEU A 254 -11.48 30.99 -6.99
N HIS A 255 -12.77 30.63 -6.92
CA HIS A 255 -13.83 31.26 -7.72
C HIS A 255 -14.08 32.72 -7.31
N GLN A 256 -14.10 33.06 -6.02
CA GLN A 256 -14.22 34.46 -5.56
C GLN A 256 -13.11 35.35 -6.14
N GLU A 257 -11.87 34.83 -6.21
CA GLU A 257 -10.69 35.55 -6.70
C GLU A 257 -10.43 35.39 -8.22
N ARG A 258 -11.35 34.75 -8.97
CA ARG A 258 -11.23 34.49 -10.43
C ARG A 258 -9.94 33.72 -10.82
N ILE A 259 -9.48 32.83 -9.94
CA ILE A 259 -8.31 31.95 -10.15
C ILE A 259 -8.81 30.56 -10.55
N GLY A 260 -8.76 30.22 -11.83
CA GLY A 260 -9.06 28.85 -12.26
C GLY A 260 -7.94 27.86 -11.87
N TYR A 261 -8.19 26.57 -12.04
CA TYR A 261 -7.19 25.55 -11.76
C TYR A 261 -7.32 24.34 -12.69
N HIS A 262 -6.21 23.63 -12.87
CA HIS A 262 -6.18 22.21 -13.20
C HIS A 262 -5.71 21.46 -11.95
N SER A 263 -6.48 20.48 -11.49
CA SER A 263 -6.08 19.60 -10.38
C SER A 263 -5.75 18.22 -10.90
N ILE A 264 -4.61 17.68 -10.50
CA ILE A 264 -4.12 16.35 -10.87
C ILE A 264 -3.90 15.49 -9.62
N THR A 265 -4.18 14.20 -9.76
CA THR A 265 -3.86 13.17 -8.76
C THR A 265 -2.60 12.40 -9.19
N THR A 266 -1.87 11.80 -8.27
CA THR A 266 -0.70 10.96 -8.58
C THR A 266 -1.11 9.50 -8.85
N ALA A 267 -0.36 8.78 -9.68
CA ALA A 267 -0.58 7.36 -9.90
C ALA A 267 -0.40 6.57 -8.58
N GLY A 268 -1.20 5.52 -8.39
CA GLY A 268 -1.10 4.61 -7.24
C GLY A 268 -2.03 4.91 -6.05
N TRP A 269 -2.97 5.86 -6.17
CA TRP A 269 -3.96 6.19 -5.10
C TRP A 269 -4.98 5.08 -4.73
N ASN A 270 -4.86 3.87 -5.30
CA ASN A 270 -5.63 2.71 -4.87
C ASN A 270 -5.16 2.30 -3.46
N LEU A 271 -5.98 2.55 -2.43
CA LEU A 271 -5.72 2.34 -0.99
C LEU A 271 -5.59 0.85 -0.56
N GLY A 272 -5.18 -0.03 -1.47
CA GLY A 272 -5.04 -1.46 -1.27
C GLY A 272 -3.87 -1.84 -0.36
N LEU A 273 -4.22 -2.34 0.82
CA LEU A 273 -3.47 -3.32 1.63
C LEU A 273 -2.19 -2.87 2.36
N ASP A 274 -1.28 -2.05 1.82
CA ASP A 274 -0.10 -1.57 2.60
C ASP A 274 -0.40 -0.33 3.48
N SER A 275 -1.63 0.18 3.42
CA SER A 275 -2.10 1.31 4.23
C SER A 275 -1.80 1.16 5.72
N SER A 276 -1.83 -0.07 6.27
CA SER A 276 -1.57 -0.28 7.70
C SER A 276 -0.10 -0.09 8.12
N LYS A 277 0.89 -0.37 7.27
CA LYS A 277 2.30 -0.12 7.62
C LYS A 277 2.64 1.34 7.42
N ASN A 278 2.24 1.92 6.29
CA ASN A 278 2.59 3.30 5.98
C ASN A 278 1.76 4.31 6.78
N ALA A 279 0.50 4.02 7.11
CA ALA A 279 -0.21 4.82 8.12
C ALA A 279 0.43 4.69 9.52
N ASN A 280 1.13 3.61 9.87
CA ASN A 280 1.91 3.55 11.12
C ASN A 280 3.29 4.22 11.02
N LYS A 281 3.91 4.32 9.84
CA LYS A 281 5.09 5.19 9.60
C LYS A 281 4.73 6.66 9.65
N TYR A 282 3.67 7.05 8.94
CA TYR A 282 3.14 8.41 8.86
C TYR A 282 2.46 8.82 10.18
N ARG A 283 1.86 7.88 10.93
CA ARG A 283 1.49 8.11 12.34
C ARG A 283 2.72 8.17 13.25
N ARG A 284 3.83 7.51 12.95
CA ARG A 284 5.11 7.83 13.61
C ARG A 284 5.73 9.14 13.09
N LEU A 285 5.19 9.80 12.06
CA LEU A 285 5.66 11.09 11.57
C LEU A 285 4.80 12.22 12.17
N PHE A 286 3.48 12.19 11.91
CA PHE A 286 2.42 12.96 12.59
C PHE A 286 2.44 12.83 14.12
N ILE A 287 2.94 11.69 14.60
CA ILE A 287 3.33 11.49 15.97
C ILE A 287 4.80 10.94 16.01
N ALA A 288 5.80 11.80 15.63
CA ALA A 288 7.20 11.97 16.13
C ALA A 288 7.68 13.42 16.51
N GLN A 289 7.46 14.45 15.70
CA GLN A 289 8.33 15.66 15.59
C GLN A 289 7.87 17.05 16.17
N GLN A 290 6.97 17.19 17.17
CA GLN A 290 6.39 18.49 17.66
C GLN A 290 6.78 18.78 19.11
N THR A 291 6.85 17.70 19.88
CA THR A 291 7.94 17.43 20.82
C THR A 291 9.32 17.70 20.23
N ASN A 292 9.44 17.89 18.92
CA ASN A 292 10.64 18.14 18.15
C ASN A 292 11.59 16.93 18.10
N ASP A 293 11.06 15.73 18.39
CA ASP A 293 11.81 14.48 18.45
C ASP A 293 11.99 13.82 17.06
N TYR A 294 12.68 14.55 16.17
CA TYR A 294 13.12 14.00 14.89
C TYR A 294 14.20 12.92 15.06
N GLN A 295 15.05 13.02 16.10
CA GLN A 295 16.12 12.05 16.32
C GLN A 295 15.55 10.69 16.73
N GLY A 296 14.63 10.63 17.69
CA GLY A 296 13.94 9.40 18.07
C GLY A 296 13.16 8.77 16.90
N TYR A 297 12.65 9.59 15.96
CA TYR A 297 12.05 9.07 14.72
C TYR A 297 13.06 8.43 13.78
N ILE A 298 14.16 9.14 13.48
CA ILE A 298 15.26 8.65 12.63
C ILE A 298 15.84 7.37 13.22
N ASP A 299 16.08 7.35 14.53
CA ASP A 299 16.53 6.16 15.26
C ASP A 299 15.49 5.03 15.16
N SER A 300 14.18 5.34 15.26
CA SER A 300 13.12 4.33 15.09
C SER A 300 13.03 3.75 13.66
N LEU A 301 13.39 4.53 12.63
CA LEU A 301 13.46 4.08 11.24
C LEU A 301 14.70 3.22 10.98
N LEU A 302 15.85 3.59 11.58
CA LEU A 302 17.11 2.87 11.45
C LEU A 302 17.16 1.59 12.31
N PHE A 303 16.30 1.45 13.32
CA PHE A 303 16.34 0.36 14.32
C PHE A 303 15.07 -0.53 14.42
N GLU A 304 13.89 -0.03 14.06
CA GLU A 304 12.56 -0.69 14.13
C GLU A 304 12.30 -1.57 15.39
N ARG A 305 12.67 -1.08 16.58
CA ARG A 305 12.08 -1.52 17.88
C ARG A 305 11.44 -0.34 18.63
N THR A 306 10.13 -0.19 18.43
CA THR A 306 9.12 0.38 19.36
C THR A 306 9.31 1.78 19.99
N GLN A 307 8.48 2.74 19.50
CA GLN A 307 7.73 3.79 20.24
C GLN A 307 8.33 5.22 20.52
N HIS A 308 7.53 6.25 20.12
CA HIS A 308 7.34 7.64 20.63
C HIS A 308 7.54 8.89 19.70
N VAL A 309 6.98 10.10 20.06
CA VAL A 309 5.95 10.85 19.23
C VAL A 309 5.89 12.43 19.16
N VAL A 310 5.20 13.12 18.16
CA VAL A 310 5.00 14.61 17.79
C VAL A 310 4.80 14.99 16.22
N THR A 311 4.97 16.17 15.53
CA THR A 311 4.70 16.44 14.04
C THR A 311 5.55 17.55 13.27
N ASN A 312 5.98 17.35 11.97
CA ASN A 312 6.27 18.31 10.83
C ASN A 312 7.30 17.78 9.75
N PRO A 313 7.22 18.10 8.42
CA PRO A 313 8.31 17.82 7.46
C PRO A 313 9.60 18.63 7.75
N SER A 314 10.78 18.04 7.54
CA SER A 314 12.07 18.74 7.79
C SER A 314 13.20 18.22 6.88
N PRO A 315 13.73 19.07 5.98
CA PRO A 315 14.97 18.81 5.26
C PRO A 315 16.18 18.58 6.17
N GLU A 316 16.21 19.17 7.37
CA GLU A 316 17.28 19.00 8.36
C GLU A 316 17.28 17.57 8.92
N ALA A 317 16.12 17.06 9.28
CA ALA A 317 15.94 15.68 9.72
C ALA A 317 16.17 14.69 8.58
N ALA A 318 15.69 15.00 7.37
CA ALA A 318 15.98 14.21 6.18
C ALA A 318 17.49 14.18 5.88
N ALA A 319 18.20 15.29 6.06
CA ALA A 319 19.66 15.36 5.93
C ALA A 319 20.39 14.59 7.04
N GLN A 320 19.88 14.59 8.28
CA GLN A 320 20.37 13.72 9.36
C GLN A 320 20.16 12.24 9.01
N PHE A 321 18.99 11.86 8.50
CA PHE A 321 18.71 10.52 8.00
C PHE A 321 19.65 10.14 6.85
N VAL A 322 19.78 10.97 5.80
CA VAL A 322 20.68 10.71 4.66
C VAL A 322 22.12 10.55 5.14
N LYS A 323 22.60 11.43 6.04
CA LYS A 323 23.94 11.32 6.64
C LYS A 323 24.11 10.01 7.43
N ALA A 324 23.11 9.59 8.20
CA ALA A 324 23.14 8.34 8.94
C ALA A 324 23.06 7.11 8.01
N TYR A 325 22.20 7.14 7.00
CA TYR A 325 22.02 6.11 5.97
C TYR A 325 23.30 5.90 5.15
N LEU A 326 23.97 6.99 4.74
CA LEU A 326 25.26 6.94 4.05
C LEU A 326 26.40 6.48 4.98
N ALA A 327 26.39 6.86 6.27
CA ALA A 327 27.40 6.45 7.25
C ALA A 327 27.24 5.02 7.79
N GLN A 328 26.01 4.48 7.82
CA GLN A 328 25.73 3.05 8.07
C GLN A 328 25.95 2.22 6.80
N GLY A 329 25.57 2.80 5.65
CA GLY A 329 26.05 2.46 4.32
C GLY A 329 25.22 1.46 3.52
N PRO A 330 24.77 1.86 2.32
CA PRO A 330 25.14 1.17 1.07
C PRO A 330 26.59 1.49 0.64
N GLY A 331 27.29 2.37 1.36
CA GLY A 331 28.67 2.80 1.10
C GLY A 331 29.77 1.75 1.28
N ASN A 332 29.42 0.47 1.47
CA ASN A 332 30.32 -0.64 1.21
C ASN A 332 30.03 -1.16 -0.22
N PRO A 333 30.91 -0.93 -1.22
CA PRO A 333 30.66 -1.35 -2.60
C PRO A 333 30.42 -2.85 -2.75
N ASP A 334 31.08 -3.67 -1.92
CA ASP A 334 30.90 -5.12 -1.93
C ASP A 334 29.50 -5.51 -1.41
N ALA A 335 28.96 -4.77 -0.45
CA ALA A 335 27.60 -5.01 0.07
C ALA A 335 26.53 -4.66 -0.97
N THR A 336 26.66 -3.50 -1.63
CA THR A 336 25.71 -3.04 -2.65
C THR A 336 25.81 -3.87 -3.92
N SER A 337 27.01 -4.18 -4.41
CA SER A 337 27.22 -5.09 -5.55
C SER A 337 26.69 -6.50 -5.27
N ALA A 338 26.83 -6.98 -4.03
CA ALA A 338 26.21 -8.23 -3.61
C ALA A 338 24.68 -8.15 -3.58
N HIS A 339 24.10 -7.04 -3.10
CA HIS A 339 22.64 -6.85 -3.08
C HIS A 339 22.02 -6.75 -4.48
N GLU A 340 22.58 -5.92 -5.37
CA GLU A 340 22.18 -5.81 -6.78
C GLU A 340 22.23 -7.17 -7.50
N LYS A 341 23.28 -7.95 -7.22
CA LYS A 341 23.44 -9.29 -7.78
C LYS A 341 22.42 -10.26 -7.20
N GLY A 342 22.10 -10.15 -5.91
CA GLY A 342 20.99 -10.88 -5.27
C GLY A 342 19.64 -10.56 -5.93
N LEU A 343 19.33 -9.27 -6.14
CA LEU A 343 18.13 -8.81 -6.84
C LEU A 343 18.06 -9.39 -8.26
N SER A 344 19.14 -9.27 -9.04
CA SER A 344 19.23 -9.80 -10.40
C SER A 344 19.10 -11.34 -10.47
N LEU A 345 19.44 -12.06 -9.40
CA LEU A 345 19.30 -13.52 -9.33
C LEU A 345 17.89 -13.92 -8.87
N SER A 346 17.31 -13.19 -7.90
CA SER A 346 15.94 -13.39 -7.44
C SER A 346 14.93 -13.17 -8.57
N ALA A 347 15.10 -12.08 -9.35
CA ALA A 347 14.31 -11.79 -10.55
C ALA A 347 14.41 -12.88 -11.65
N ARG A 348 15.46 -13.72 -11.62
CA ARG A 348 15.67 -14.86 -12.53
C ARG A 348 15.28 -16.21 -11.91
N GLY A 349 14.64 -16.22 -10.74
CA GLY A 349 14.26 -17.44 -10.02
C GLY A 349 15.42 -18.21 -9.39
N LYS A 350 16.64 -17.67 -9.39
CA LYS A 350 17.86 -18.30 -8.87
C LYS A 350 18.00 -18.04 -7.36
N PHE A 351 16.97 -18.39 -6.60
CA PHE A 351 16.80 -17.95 -5.21
C PHE A 351 17.91 -18.44 -4.26
N ALA A 352 18.52 -19.61 -4.51
CA ALA A 352 19.67 -20.11 -3.74
C ALA A 352 20.91 -19.23 -3.92
N GLU A 353 21.18 -18.83 -5.16
CA GLU A 353 22.28 -17.92 -5.49
C GLU A 353 21.97 -16.53 -4.93
N ALA A 354 20.73 -16.05 -5.08
CA ALA A 354 20.28 -14.78 -4.52
C ALA A 354 20.46 -14.70 -3.00
N ALA A 355 20.05 -15.74 -2.26
CA ALA A 355 20.24 -15.83 -0.82
C ALA A 355 21.73 -15.80 -0.43
N ALA A 356 22.62 -16.48 -1.16
CA ALA A 356 24.06 -16.40 -0.91
C ALA A 356 24.61 -14.97 -1.08
N TRP A 357 24.15 -14.24 -2.10
CA TRP A 357 24.54 -12.85 -2.34
C TRP A 357 23.93 -11.87 -1.34
N TYR A 358 22.67 -12.03 -0.93
CA TYR A 358 22.07 -11.23 0.15
C TYR A 358 22.70 -11.52 1.52
N SER A 359 23.14 -12.76 1.76
CA SER A 359 23.93 -13.11 2.95
C SER A 359 25.29 -12.39 2.95
N ALA A 360 25.98 -12.35 1.80
CA ALA A 360 27.20 -11.57 1.64
C ALA A 360 26.96 -10.06 1.86
N ALA A 361 25.88 -9.50 1.30
CA ALA A 361 25.48 -8.11 1.53
C ALA A 361 25.22 -7.82 3.02
N SER A 362 24.45 -8.70 3.69
CA SER A 362 24.18 -8.59 5.13
C SER A 362 25.41 -8.85 6.02
N ALA A 363 26.44 -9.55 5.53
CA ALA A 363 27.71 -9.69 6.26
C ALA A 363 28.61 -8.47 6.09
N ALA A 364 28.58 -7.88 4.89
CA ALA A 364 29.33 -6.68 4.52
C ALA A 364 28.73 -5.37 5.08
N ALA A 365 27.43 -5.37 5.42
CA ALA A 365 26.73 -4.30 6.13
C ALA A 365 25.80 -4.88 7.23
N PRO A 366 26.34 -5.37 8.36
CA PRO A 366 25.58 -6.13 9.37
C PRO A 366 24.51 -5.31 10.12
N ASN A 367 24.52 -3.99 10.01
CA ASN A 367 23.52 -3.11 10.60
C ASN A 367 22.39 -2.73 9.61
N PHE A 368 22.53 -3.02 8.31
CA PHE A 368 21.52 -2.67 7.31
C PHE A 368 20.39 -3.73 7.31
N PRO A 369 19.13 -3.38 7.67
CA PRO A 369 18.07 -4.38 7.84
C PRO A 369 17.54 -4.93 6.50
N GLY A 370 17.58 -4.15 5.42
CA GLY A 370 17.04 -4.54 4.11
C GLY A 370 17.62 -5.85 3.59
N TYR A 371 18.96 -5.97 3.60
CA TYR A 371 19.66 -7.18 3.13
C TYR A 371 19.27 -8.46 3.88
N LYS A 372 18.82 -8.35 5.14
CA LYS A 372 18.33 -9.50 5.93
C LYS A 372 16.90 -9.89 5.54
N VAL A 373 16.06 -8.91 5.20
CA VAL A 373 14.70 -9.15 4.67
C VAL A 373 14.78 -9.81 3.30
N ASP A 374 15.66 -9.31 2.42
CA ASP A 374 15.86 -9.87 1.07
C ASP A 374 16.49 -11.27 1.11
N LEU A 375 17.47 -11.50 1.99
CA LEU A 375 18.00 -12.83 2.32
C LEU A 375 16.87 -13.79 2.73
N GLN A 376 16.00 -13.33 3.63
CA GLN A 376 14.91 -14.15 4.16
C GLN A 376 13.86 -14.47 3.09
N GLU A 377 13.44 -13.50 2.28
CA GLU A 377 12.52 -13.71 1.15
C GLU A 377 13.14 -14.65 0.10
N ALA A 378 14.42 -14.48 -0.24
CA ALA A 378 15.12 -15.41 -1.12
C ALA A 378 15.13 -16.84 -0.56
N LEU A 379 15.43 -17.04 0.73
CA LEU A 379 15.37 -18.36 1.37
C LEU A 379 13.96 -18.97 1.35
N PHE A 380 12.90 -18.17 1.41
CA PHE A 380 11.52 -18.66 1.23
C PHE A 380 11.22 -19.07 -0.20
N GLN A 381 11.58 -18.25 -1.18
CA GLN A 381 11.38 -18.57 -2.60
C GLN A 381 12.23 -19.78 -3.02
N GLU A 382 13.42 -19.97 -2.43
CA GLU A 382 14.29 -21.14 -2.59
C GLU A 382 13.64 -22.40 -2.01
N PHE A 383 13.21 -22.33 -0.75
CA PHE A 383 12.52 -23.42 -0.06
C PHE A 383 11.25 -23.83 -0.81
N ALA A 384 10.41 -22.86 -1.20
CA ALA A 384 9.23 -23.11 -2.03
C ALA A 384 9.60 -23.80 -3.35
N SER A 385 10.67 -23.35 -4.03
CA SER A 385 11.14 -23.96 -5.28
C SER A 385 11.67 -25.39 -5.07
N ARG A 386 12.39 -25.68 -3.98
CA ARG A 386 12.82 -27.06 -3.64
C ARG A 386 11.63 -27.95 -3.32
N VAL A 387 10.69 -27.46 -2.52
CA VAL A 387 9.46 -28.18 -2.16
C VAL A 387 8.69 -28.53 -3.43
N ILE A 388 8.41 -27.56 -4.29
CA ILE A 388 7.77 -27.77 -5.60
C ILE A 388 8.52 -28.82 -6.42
N ASN A 389 9.86 -28.76 -6.50
CA ASN A 389 10.64 -29.74 -7.27
C ASN A 389 10.61 -31.16 -6.67
N ILE A 390 10.67 -31.31 -5.35
CA ILE A 390 10.54 -32.60 -4.63
C ILE A 390 9.13 -33.19 -4.79
N VAL A 391 8.13 -32.32 -4.86
CA VAL A 391 6.70 -32.64 -4.97
C VAL A 391 6.26 -32.93 -6.42
N ARG A 392 7.02 -32.45 -7.42
CA ARG A 392 6.79 -32.67 -8.86
C ARG A 392 7.37 -33.96 -9.42
N ASP A 393 8.53 -34.42 -8.95
CA ASP A 393 9.17 -35.64 -9.45
C ASP A 393 9.86 -36.47 -8.34
N PRO A 394 9.19 -37.51 -7.82
CA PRO A 394 9.79 -38.47 -6.88
C PRO A 394 10.96 -39.29 -7.44
N GLY A 395 11.24 -39.26 -8.76
CA GLY A 395 12.56 -39.62 -9.29
C GLY A 395 12.64 -40.02 -10.77
N LYS A 396 12.89 -39.05 -11.68
CA LYS A 396 14.10 -39.00 -12.53
C LYS A 396 14.24 -37.71 -13.38
N LYS A 397 15.31 -36.95 -13.08
CA LYS A 397 16.15 -36.11 -13.98
C LYS A 397 15.58 -35.74 -15.37
N PHE A 398 15.14 -34.48 -15.53
CA PHE A 398 15.19 -33.62 -16.73
C PHE A 398 14.56 -34.15 -18.06
N SER A 399 13.86 -33.35 -18.89
CA SER A 399 13.65 -31.89 -18.97
C SER A 399 12.34 -31.61 -19.71
N ILE A 400 11.61 -30.55 -19.35
CA ILE A 400 10.39 -30.11 -20.06
C ILE A 400 10.54 -28.65 -20.50
N LYS A 401 10.31 -28.37 -21.79
CA LYS A 401 10.00 -27.02 -22.29
C LYS A 401 8.51 -26.75 -22.05
N PRO A 402 8.10 -25.73 -21.28
CA PRO A 402 6.70 -25.35 -21.16
C PRO A 402 6.24 -24.56 -22.39
N LEU A 403 5.15 -25.00 -23.03
CA LEU A 403 4.46 -24.30 -24.12
C LEU A 403 2.98 -24.74 -24.18
N THR A 404 2.10 -24.06 -23.45
CA THR A 404 0.63 -23.88 -23.70
C THR A 404 -0.01 -23.03 -22.56
N PRO A 405 -1.22 -22.45 -22.75
CA PRO A 405 -1.64 -21.22 -22.06
C PRO A 405 -2.51 -21.40 -20.78
N ALA A 406 -3.20 -20.33 -20.36
CA ALA A 406 -3.46 -20.01 -18.96
C ALA A 406 -4.95 -20.06 -18.53
N ASP A 407 -5.56 -21.25 -18.43
CA ASP A 407 -7.03 -21.39 -18.29
C ASP A 407 -7.61 -21.65 -16.86
N LEU A 408 -7.28 -20.84 -15.84
CA LEU A 408 -7.88 -20.89 -14.48
C LEU A 408 -8.22 -19.48 -13.94
N PRO A 409 -9.44 -19.24 -13.42
CA PRO A 409 -9.87 -17.92 -12.94
C PRO A 409 -9.41 -17.64 -11.50
N ILE A 410 -9.03 -16.39 -11.24
CA ILE A 410 -8.69 -15.90 -9.88
C ILE A 410 -9.89 -15.13 -9.29
N PHE A 411 -10.24 -15.48 -8.06
CA PHE A 411 -11.22 -14.75 -7.25
C PHE A 411 -10.53 -13.60 -6.50
N GLY A 412 -10.32 -12.49 -7.20
CA GLY A 412 -9.89 -11.19 -6.66
C GLY A 412 -11.09 -10.29 -6.33
N PRO A 413 -10.89 -9.19 -5.56
CA PRO A 413 -11.95 -8.65 -4.71
C PRO A 413 -12.84 -7.56 -5.34
N GLY A 414 -14.05 -7.41 -4.77
CA GLY A 414 -14.73 -6.12 -4.71
C GLY A 414 -16.24 -6.14 -5.00
N ILE A 415 -16.71 -6.97 -5.94
CA ILE A 415 -18.06 -6.83 -6.52
C ILE A 415 -18.77 -8.19 -6.55
N GLU A 416 -19.95 -8.25 -5.92
CA GLU A 416 -20.78 -9.46 -5.84
C GLU A 416 -21.11 -10.08 -7.21
N ALA A 417 -21.37 -9.26 -8.24
CA ALA A 417 -21.65 -9.73 -9.59
C ALA A 417 -20.50 -10.55 -10.22
N ASP A 418 -19.24 -10.19 -9.93
CA ASP A 418 -18.05 -10.91 -10.42
C ASP A 418 -17.87 -12.26 -9.71
N HIS A 419 -18.22 -12.34 -8.42
CA HIS A 419 -18.28 -13.60 -7.67
C HIS A 419 -19.30 -14.56 -8.28
N TYR A 420 -20.55 -14.12 -8.47
CA TYR A 420 -21.59 -14.95 -9.10
C TYR A 420 -21.21 -15.37 -10.53
N HIS A 421 -20.59 -14.49 -11.31
CA HIS A 421 -20.12 -14.83 -12.67
C HIS A 421 -19.02 -15.91 -12.65
N LYS A 422 -17.98 -15.75 -11.82
CA LYS A 422 -16.87 -16.71 -11.72
C LYS A 422 -17.29 -18.05 -11.12
N THR A 423 -18.20 -18.06 -10.15
CA THR A 423 -18.80 -19.30 -9.63
C THR A 423 -19.66 -20.01 -10.68
N SER A 424 -20.38 -19.26 -11.53
CA SER A 424 -21.10 -19.84 -12.68
C SER A 424 -20.16 -20.46 -13.71
N GLN A 425 -19.08 -19.75 -14.09
CA GLN A 425 -18.04 -20.29 -14.98
C GLN A 425 -17.39 -21.56 -14.41
N PHE A 426 -17.09 -21.59 -13.10
CA PHE A 426 -16.55 -22.77 -12.43
C PHE A 426 -17.51 -23.97 -12.54
N ARG A 427 -18.79 -23.78 -12.19
CA ARG A 427 -19.84 -24.81 -12.30
C ARG A 427 -19.94 -25.38 -13.72
N GLN A 428 -19.95 -24.50 -14.72
CA GLN A 428 -20.05 -24.89 -16.12
C GLN A 428 -18.79 -25.62 -16.61
N LYS A 429 -17.59 -25.15 -16.24
CA LYS A 429 -16.31 -25.74 -16.69
C LYS A 429 -16.03 -27.11 -16.09
N PHE A 430 -16.52 -27.39 -14.88
CA PHE A 430 -16.30 -28.66 -14.18
C PHE A 430 -17.57 -29.50 -14.01
N SER A 431 -18.63 -29.21 -14.78
CA SER A 431 -19.91 -29.93 -14.73
C SER A 431 -19.71 -31.44 -14.92
N GLY A 432 -20.24 -32.25 -14.01
CA GLY A 432 -20.06 -33.70 -14.00
C GLY A 432 -18.91 -34.19 -13.09
N THR A 433 -18.08 -33.30 -12.54
CA THR A 433 -17.13 -33.66 -11.48
C THR A 433 -17.89 -33.79 -10.14
N PRO A 434 -17.78 -34.91 -9.40
CA PRO A 434 -18.45 -35.08 -8.11
C PRO A 434 -18.12 -33.94 -7.13
N GLY A 435 -19.13 -33.43 -6.41
CA GLY A 435 -18.97 -32.34 -5.44
C GLY A 435 -18.98 -30.91 -5.99
N VAL A 436 -18.76 -30.68 -7.29
CA VAL A 436 -18.78 -29.31 -7.88
C VAL A 436 -20.10 -28.58 -7.67
N GLU A 437 -21.23 -29.29 -7.70
CA GLU A 437 -22.55 -28.73 -7.41
C GLU A 437 -22.71 -28.27 -5.96
N GLU A 438 -22.06 -28.94 -5.00
CA GLU A 438 -22.12 -28.58 -3.58
C GLU A 438 -21.21 -27.39 -3.26
N VAL A 439 -20.01 -27.38 -3.84
CA VAL A 439 -19.07 -26.25 -3.81
C VAL A 439 -19.71 -25.01 -4.42
N THR A 440 -20.31 -25.13 -5.60
CA THR A 440 -21.05 -24.05 -6.26
C THR A 440 -22.19 -23.55 -5.38
N ARG A 441 -23.03 -24.46 -4.87
CA ARG A 441 -24.17 -24.11 -3.98
C ARG A 441 -23.71 -23.37 -2.74
N SER A 442 -22.61 -23.79 -2.12
CA SER A 442 -22.00 -23.11 -0.97
C SER A 442 -21.52 -21.68 -1.29
N ALA A 443 -21.06 -21.43 -2.52
CA ALA A 443 -20.62 -20.10 -2.95
C ALA A 443 -21.76 -19.16 -3.40
N VAL A 444 -22.93 -19.70 -3.78
CA VAL A 444 -24.11 -18.89 -4.18
C VAL A 444 -25.19 -18.78 -3.09
N ASP A 445 -25.04 -19.47 -1.96
CA ASP A 445 -26.03 -19.54 -0.88
C ASP A 445 -26.51 -18.15 -0.43
N PRO A 446 -27.79 -17.78 -0.69
CA PRO A 446 -28.29 -16.43 -0.43
C PRO A 446 -28.43 -16.11 1.07
N TYR A 447 -28.38 -17.10 1.96
CA TYR A 447 -28.50 -16.89 3.41
C TYR A 447 -27.15 -16.57 4.06
N THR A 448 -26.03 -17.00 3.47
CA THR A 448 -24.68 -16.62 3.89
C THR A 448 -24.26 -15.32 3.20
N LYS A 449 -23.88 -14.29 3.98
CA LYS A 449 -23.31 -13.03 3.47
C LYS A 449 -22.15 -13.29 2.49
N TRP A 450 -22.16 -12.65 1.32
CA TRP A 450 -21.17 -12.91 0.25
C TRP A 450 -19.73 -12.72 0.73
N GLU A 451 -19.46 -11.75 1.60
CA GLU A 451 -18.13 -11.50 2.20
C GLU A 451 -17.63 -12.69 3.04
N ALA A 452 -18.52 -13.44 3.69
CA ALA A 452 -18.18 -14.64 4.46
C ALA A 452 -17.91 -15.86 3.57
N ARG A 453 -18.20 -15.77 2.26
CA ARG A 453 -17.86 -16.77 1.24
C ARG A 453 -16.45 -16.52 0.64
N TYR A 454 -15.82 -15.39 0.94
CA TYR A 454 -14.45 -15.07 0.50
C TYR A 454 -13.38 -15.68 1.41
N GLY A 455 -12.25 -16.07 0.79
CA GLY A 455 -11.07 -16.56 1.47
C GLY A 455 -10.87 -18.08 1.38
N ALA A 456 -9.88 -18.57 2.15
CA ALA A 456 -9.32 -19.90 1.99
C ALA A 456 -10.34 -21.04 2.08
N ALA A 457 -11.46 -20.89 2.79
CA ALA A 457 -12.48 -21.93 2.93
C ALA A 457 -13.12 -22.35 1.59
N PHE A 458 -13.40 -21.41 0.68
CA PHE A 458 -13.95 -21.75 -0.63
C PHE A 458 -12.88 -22.35 -1.57
N GLN A 459 -11.64 -21.86 -1.47
CA GLN A 459 -10.50 -22.41 -2.21
C GLN A 459 -10.17 -23.84 -1.77
N ILE A 460 -10.23 -24.12 -0.46
CA ILE A 460 -10.09 -25.46 0.13
C ILE A 460 -11.20 -26.38 -0.38
N LYS A 461 -12.48 -26.00 -0.27
CA LYS A 461 -13.59 -26.82 -0.79
C LYS A 461 -13.52 -27.07 -2.30
N THR A 462 -13.03 -26.09 -3.06
CA THR A 462 -12.76 -26.24 -4.50
C THR A 462 -11.60 -27.20 -4.76
N ALA A 463 -10.54 -27.14 -3.95
CA ALA A 463 -9.37 -28.00 -4.01
C ALA A 463 -9.69 -29.47 -3.66
N GLU A 464 -10.41 -29.70 -2.57
CA GLU A 464 -10.92 -31.01 -2.11
C GLU A 464 -11.70 -31.75 -3.20
N VAL A 465 -12.55 -31.02 -3.94
CA VAL A 465 -13.38 -31.53 -5.03
C VAL A 465 -12.62 -31.74 -6.34
N LEU A 466 -11.57 -30.96 -6.62
CA LEU A 466 -10.75 -31.13 -7.83
C LEU A 466 -9.66 -32.21 -7.67
N GLY A 467 -9.36 -32.64 -6.44
CA GLY A 467 -8.39 -33.68 -6.13
C GLY A 467 -6.93 -33.17 -6.06
N PRO A 468 -6.09 -33.76 -5.19
CA PRO A 468 -4.84 -33.17 -4.70
C PRO A 468 -3.82 -32.76 -5.78
N GLU A 469 -3.77 -33.44 -6.92
CA GLU A 469 -2.86 -33.08 -8.02
C GLU A 469 -3.28 -31.80 -8.75
N ARG A 470 -4.59 -31.49 -8.81
CA ARG A 470 -5.10 -30.25 -9.41
C ARG A 470 -4.97 -29.05 -8.45
N VAL A 471 -5.00 -29.29 -7.14
CA VAL A 471 -4.65 -28.28 -6.11
C VAL A 471 -3.21 -27.82 -6.30
N ARG A 472 -2.29 -28.77 -6.38
CA ARG A 472 -0.86 -28.56 -6.61
C ARG A 472 -0.60 -27.71 -7.86
N ALA A 473 -1.29 -28.00 -8.97
CA ALA A 473 -1.20 -27.20 -10.19
C ALA A 473 -1.82 -25.79 -10.09
N LEU A 474 -2.80 -25.58 -9.21
CA LEU A 474 -3.37 -24.26 -8.90
C LEU A 474 -2.37 -23.41 -8.09
N GLU A 475 -1.78 -24.00 -7.05
CA GLU A 475 -0.82 -23.35 -6.14
C GLU A 475 0.47 -22.94 -6.88
N GLU A 476 1.04 -23.87 -7.67
CA GLU A 476 2.23 -23.64 -8.49
C GLU A 476 2.09 -22.50 -9.51
N ARG A 477 0.85 -22.22 -9.94
CA ARG A 477 0.55 -21.22 -10.97
C ARG A 477 0.41 -19.80 -10.42
N HIS A 478 -0.04 -19.63 -9.17
CA HIS A 478 -0.75 -18.41 -8.80
C HIS A 478 -0.07 -17.44 -7.84
N LYS A 479 1.12 -17.75 -7.27
CA LYS A 479 1.94 -16.88 -6.39
C LYS A 479 1.10 -15.79 -5.68
N LEU A 480 0.21 -16.23 -4.79
CA LEU A 480 -0.96 -15.44 -4.36
C LEU A 480 -0.55 -14.02 -3.91
N PRO A 481 -1.21 -12.97 -4.43
CA PRO A 481 -0.77 -11.58 -4.25
C PRO A 481 -0.81 -11.15 -2.78
N ASP A 482 0.09 -10.23 -2.42
CA ASP A 482 0.36 -9.84 -1.04
C ASP A 482 -0.89 -9.27 -0.33
N GLY A 483 -1.46 -10.10 0.55
CA GLY A 483 -2.66 -9.79 1.35
C GLY A 483 -2.66 -10.39 2.76
N GLY A 484 -1.55 -11.00 3.18
CA GLY A 484 -1.37 -11.60 4.50
C GLY A 484 -1.50 -13.14 4.53
N ILE A 485 -0.54 -13.77 5.22
CA ILE A 485 -0.35 -15.24 5.30
C ILE A 485 0.10 -15.84 3.96
N ASN A 486 1.41 -15.76 3.71
CA ASN A 486 2.10 -16.53 2.67
C ASN A 486 2.10 -18.01 3.07
N ARG A 487 0.98 -18.68 2.81
CA ARG A 487 0.74 -20.09 3.08
C ARG A 487 1.51 -20.94 2.08
N ILE A 488 2.35 -21.83 2.59
CA ILE A 488 2.88 -22.97 1.86
C ILE A 488 2.40 -24.19 2.65
N ASP A 489 1.51 -24.99 2.06
CA ASP A 489 1.09 -26.28 2.60
C ASP A 489 1.98 -27.37 2.00
N ILE A 490 2.57 -28.21 2.85
CA ILE A 490 3.42 -29.32 2.39
C ILE A 490 2.94 -30.60 3.05
N ALA A 491 2.33 -31.49 2.27
CA ALA A 491 2.02 -32.85 2.70
C ALA A 491 3.26 -33.74 2.58
N THR A 492 3.75 -34.26 3.70
CA THR A 492 4.86 -35.23 3.71
C THR A 492 4.39 -36.64 3.32
N LYS A 493 5.34 -37.54 3.05
CA LYS A 493 5.10 -39.00 2.91
C LYS A 493 4.58 -39.69 4.19
N THR A 494 4.38 -38.95 5.28
CA THR A 494 3.98 -39.45 6.61
C THR A 494 2.67 -38.81 7.12
N ASN A 495 1.88 -38.24 6.21
CA ASN A 495 0.65 -37.47 6.48
C ASN A 495 0.89 -36.32 7.47
N VAL A 496 2.03 -35.63 7.41
CA VAL A 496 2.26 -34.41 8.19
C VAL A 496 2.04 -33.21 7.29
N ALA A 497 1.25 -32.23 7.73
CA ALA A 497 1.15 -30.94 7.05
C ALA A 497 2.19 -29.98 7.60
N ILE A 498 2.93 -29.30 6.73
CA ILE A 498 3.77 -28.16 7.13
C ILE A 498 3.00 -26.88 6.77
N GLU A 499 2.96 -25.92 7.70
CA GLU A 499 2.32 -24.62 7.53
C GLU A 499 3.32 -23.48 7.82
N CYS A 500 3.79 -22.80 6.77
CA CYS A 500 4.51 -21.55 6.95
C CYS A 500 3.56 -20.42 7.37
N LYS A 501 3.87 -19.69 8.45
CA LYS A 501 3.08 -18.52 8.92
C LYS A 501 3.88 -17.23 8.77
N ASN A 502 3.18 -16.14 8.41
CA ASN A 502 3.77 -14.92 7.84
C ASN A 502 5.00 -14.37 8.60
N PHE A 503 6.08 -14.14 7.85
CA PHE A 503 7.38 -13.67 8.36
C PHE A 503 7.56 -12.15 8.31
N ARG A 504 6.70 -11.41 7.59
CA ARG A 504 6.81 -9.95 7.38
C ARG A 504 6.35 -9.10 8.58
N GLY A 505 6.30 -9.65 9.79
CA GLY A 505 5.92 -8.92 11.00
C GLY A 505 5.97 -9.74 12.29
N TRP A 506 5.82 -9.05 13.44
CA TRP A 506 5.76 -9.68 14.76
C TRP A 506 4.53 -10.56 14.92
N VAL A 507 4.70 -11.76 15.48
CA VAL A 507 3.60 -12.66 15.85
C VAL A 507 2.82 -12.04 17.02
N ARG A 508 1.68 -11.42 16.71
CA ARG A 508 0.82 -10.85 17.77
C ARG A 508 0.15 -12.00 18.52
N PRO A 509 0.08 -11.99 19.87
CA PRO A 509 -0.53 -13.09 20.64
C PRO A 509 -1.95 -13.48 20.19
N ARG A 510 -2.73 -12.50 19.70
CA ARG A 510 -4.09 -12.73 19.16
C ARG A 510 -4.15 -13.61 17.89
N MET A 511 -3.03 -13.81 17.19
CA MET A 511 -2.98 -14.61 15.95
C MET A 511 -2.73 -16.10 16.21
N VAL A 512 -2.24 -16.46 17.40
CA VAL A 512 -1.98 -17.86 17.76
C VAL A 512 -3.28 -18.69 17.81
N PRO A 513 -4.41 -18.19 18.35
CA PRO A 513 -5.72 -18.83 18.17
C PRO A 513 -6.10 -19.09 16.71
N ASP A 514 -5.94 -18.11 15.83
CA ASP A 514 -6.28 -18.24 14.40
C ASP A 514 -5.45 -19.34 13.72
N TRP A 515 -4.17 -19.47 14.08
CA TRP A 515 -3.29 -20.51 13.55
C TRP A 515 -3.69 -21.91 14.03
N ILE A 516 -4.14 -22.03 15.28
CA ILE A 516 -4.59 -23.30 15.85
C ILE A 516 -5.94 -23.68 15.23
N ASP A 517 -6.90 -22.76 15.17
CA ASP A 517 -8.22 -23.00 14.56
C ASP A 517 -8.14 -23.26 13.03
N GLN A 518 -6.97 -23.02 12.39
CA GLN A 518 -6.63 -23.45 11.02
C GLN A 518 -5.94 -24.82 10.97
N ALA A 519 -5.04 -25.11 11.92
CA ALA A 519 -4.34 -26.39 12.03
C ALA A 519 -5.30 -27.53 12.43
N VAL A 520 -6.19 -27.27 13.40
CA VAL A 520 -7.25 -28.18 13.86
C VAL A 520 -8.06 -28.74 12.68
N ARG A 521 -8.48 -27.88 11.74
CA ARG A 521 -9.25 -28.26 10.55
C ARG A 521 -8.51 -29.15 9.55
N ARG A 522 -7.17 -29.23 9.64
CA ARG A 522 -6.37 -30.20 8.88
C ARG A 522 -6.07 -31.48 9.67
N LEU A 523 -6.30 -31.49 10.99
CA LEU A 523 -6.28 -32.71 11.81
C LEU A 523 -7.67 -33.38 11.88
N GLU A 524 -8.71 -32.70 11.39
CA GLU A 524 -10.01 -33.28 11.01
C GLU A 524 -9.89 -34.04 9.67
N PRO A 525 -10.77 -35.02 9.38
CA PRO A 525 -10.80 -35.68 8.07
C PRO A 525 -11.28 -34.75 6.96
N ASP A 526 -10.61 -34.76 5.80
CA ASP A 526 -11.09 -34.08 4.60
C ASP A 526 -12.29 -34.81 3.96
N THR A 527 -12.85 -34.26 2.88
CA THR A 527 -13.99 -34.85 2.17
C THR A 527 -13.71 -36.21 1.51
N GLN A 528 -12.44 -36.64 1.47
CA GLN A 528 -11.99 -37.95 0.97
C GLN A 528 -11.61 -38.90 2.12
N GLY A 529 -11.72 -38.45 3.38
CA GLY A 529 -11.38 -39.20 4.58
C GLY A 529 -9.88 -39.18 4.93
N HIS A 530 -9.06 -38.34 4.28
CA HIS A 530 -7.66 -38.19 4.63
C HIS A 530 -7.52 -37.41 5.95
N VAL A 531 -6.67 -37.92 6.85
CA VAL A 531 -6.39 -37.30 8.15
C VAL A 531 -4.88 -37.09 8.27
N TYR A 532 -4.46 -35.85 8.54
CA TYR A 532 -3.07 -35.57 8.86
C TYR A 532 -2.73 -36.06 10.27
N SER A 533 -1.60 -36.73 10.43
CA SER A 533 -1.11 -37.31 11.68
C SER A 533 -0.58 -36.24 12.64
N ALA A 534 0.03 -35.19 12.09
CA ALA A 534 0.60 -34.05 12.81
C ALA A 534 0.68 -32.82 11.89
N ILE A 535 0.93 -31.64 12.48
CA ILE A 535 1.15 -30.39 11.78
C ILE A 535 2.39 -29.68 12.32
N VAL A 536 3.20 -29.12 11.42
CA VAL A 536 4.41 -28.34 11.75
C VAL A 536 4.21 -26.88 11.32
N ILE A 537 4.02 -26.00 12.29
CA ILE A 537 3.91 -24.55 12.09
C ILE A 537 5.32 -23.96 12.07
N VAL A 538 5.73 -23.42 10.92
CA VAL A 538 7.04 -22.77 10.75
C VAL A 538 6.91 -21.28 11.11
N ILE A 539 7.70 -20.82 12.07
CA ILE A 539 7.68 -19.46 12.62
C ILE A 539 8.99 -18.70 12.34
N PRO A 540 9.00 -17.35 12.43
CA PRO A 540 10.20 -16.56 12.16
C PRO A 540 11.37 -16.85 13.10
N GLU A 541 12.58 -16.80 12.55
CA GLU A 541 13.84 -17.05 13.27
C GLU A 541 14.02 -16.17 14.52
N ASN A 542 13.43 -14.97 14.53
CA ASN A 542 13.46 -14.04 15.66
C ASN A 542 12.44 -14.35 16.78
N GLN A 543 11.58 -15.35 16.61
CA GLN A 543 10.60 -15.77 17.63
C GLN A 543 11.18 -16.84 18.55
N ASN A 544 10.60 -16.94 19.75
CA ASN A 544 10.90 -18.02 20.69
C ASN A 544 9.98 -19.22 20.40
N THR A 545 10.58 -20.30 19.88
CA THR A 545 9.89 -21.56 19.55
C THR A 545 9.21 -22.18 20.77
N GLN A 546 9.84 -22.12 21.95
CA GLN A 546 9.33 -22.70 23.19
C GLN A 546 8.11 -21.94 23.73
N ASP A 547 8.18 -20.60 23.78
CA ASP A 547 7.06 -19.73 24.17
C ASP A 547 5.87 -19.88 23.21
N THR A 548 6.14 -19.96 21.90
CA THR A 548 5.10 -20.15 20.88
C THR A 548 4.47 -21.54 20.98
N GLN A 549 5.26 -22.60 21.18
CA GLN A 549 4.75 -23.95 21.43
C GLN A 549 3.93 -24.01 22.73
N GLN A 550 4.38 -23.37 23.82
CA GLN A 550 3.62 -23.35 25.09
C GLN A 550 2.25 -22.68 24.93
N LYS A 551 2.15 -21.58 24.19
CA LYS A 551 0.88 -20.92 23.88
C LYS A 551 -0.04 -21.81 23.03
N ILE A 552 0.53 -22.54 22.07
CA ILE A 552 -0.20 -23.53 21.27
C ILE A 552 -0.68 -24.70 22.14
N ASP A 553 0.20 -25.31 22.94
CA ASP A 553 -0.13 -26.43 23.82
C ASP A 553 -1.21 -26.05 24.84
N GLN A 554 -1.17 -24.84 25.41
CA GLN A 554 -2.20 -24.33 26.32
C GLN A 554 -3.56 -24.20 25.64
N HIS A 555 -3.62 -23.59 24.45
CA HIS A 555 -4.87 -23.32 23.74
C HIS A 555 -5.46 -24.57 23.08
N VAL A 556 -4.61 -25.46 22.56
CA VAL A 556 -4.99 -26.81 22.11
C VAL A 556 -5.52 -27.63 23.30
N LYS A 557 -4.83 -27.67 24.45
CA LYS A 557 -5.32 -28.39 25.64
C LYS A 557 -6.65 -27.84 26.17
N LEU A 558 -6.94 -26.55 25.96
CA LEU A 558 -8.18 -25.89 26.40
C LEU A 558 -9.37 -26.13 25.46
N LYS A 559 -9.15 -26.13 24.14
CA LYS A 559 -10.23 -26.27 23.13
C LYS A 559 -10.34 -27.66 22.49
N PHE A 560 -9.20 -28.32 22.27
CA PHE A 560 -9.00 -29.47 21.37
C PHE A 560 -8.05 -30.53 22.01
N PRO A 561 -8.36 -31.04 23.21
CA PRO A 561 -7.44 -31.90 23.98
C PRO A 561 -7.02 -33.18 23.24
N GLU A 562 -7.86 -33.71 22.36
CA GLU A 562 -7.58 -34.85 21.46
C GLU A 562 -6.52 -34.58 20.38
N LEU A 563 -6.15 -33.31 20.18
CA LEU A 563 -5.09 -32.88 19.27
C LEU A 563 -3.81 -32.46 20.01
N ALA A 564 -3.76 -32.63 21.34
CA ALA A 564 -2.59 -32.31 22.15
C ALA A 564 -1.31 -33.00 21.62
N GLY A 565 -0.27 -32.20 21.40
CA GLY A 565 1.02 -32.68 20.88
C GLY A 565 1.07 -32.96 19.37
N LYS A 566 -0.06 -32.97 18.64
CA LYS A 566 -0.08 -33.13 17.16
C LYS A 566 0.40 -31.88 16.42
N ILE A 567 0.25 -30.70 17.01
CA ILE A 567 0.76 -29.44 16.46
C ILE A 567 2.14 -29.16 17.06
N LYS A 568 3.14 -29.00 16.19
CA LYS A 568 4.53 -28.65 16.52
C LYS A 568 4.92 -27.31 15.93
N VAL A 569 5.87 -26.65 16.58
CA VAL A 569 6.42 -25.36 16.15
C VAL A 569 7.92 -25.51 15.92
N CYS A 570 8.43 -24.95 14.82
CA CYS A 570 9.86 -24.85 14.57
C CYS A 570 10.19 -23.60 13.75
N ARG A 571 11.48 -23.27 13.68
CA ARG A 571 12.04 -22.25 12.77
C ARG A 571 12.32 -22.83 11.38
N LEU A 572 12.51 -21.98 10.38
CA LEU A 572 12.82 -22.45 9.02
C LEU A 572 14.15 -23.20 8.99
N ALA A 573 15.18 -22.68 9.67
CA ALA A 573 16.48 -23.34 9.78
C ALA A 573 16.39 -24.71 10.50
N GLU A 574 15.53 -24.84 11.52
CA GLU A 574 15.28 -26.10 12.24
C GLU A 574 14.60 -27.14 11.32
N LEU A 575 13.61 -26.70 10.54
CA LEU A 575 12.95 -27.55 9.54
C LEU A 575 13.91 -27.96 8.42
N GLN A 576 14.69 -27.03 7.87
CA GLN A 576 15.67 -27.31 6.81
C GLN A 576 16.72 -28.33 7.27
N ASN A 577 17.26 -28.18 8.49
CA ASN A 577 18.18 -29.14 9.10
C ASN A 577 17.54 -30.51 9.43
N THR A 578 16.21 -30.59 9.43
CA THR A 578 15.46 -31.86 9.62
C THR A 578 15.17 -32.52 8.28
N LEU A 579 14.85 -31.75 7.25
CA LEU A 579 14.59 -32.22 5.88
C LEU A 579 15.88 -32.53 5.09
N SER A 580 17.06 -32.14 5.60
CA SER A 580 18.37 -32.43 5.00
C SER A 580 19.02 -33.72 5.55
N LYS A 581 18.27 -34.55 6.28
CA LYS A 581 18.71 -35.80 6.92
C LYS A 581 17.87 -36.97 6.43
#